data_AF-A0A6C0KSH5-F1
#
_entry.id   AF-A0A6C0KSH5-F1
#
_cell.length_a   1.000
_cell.length_b   1.000
_cell.length_c   1.000
_cell.angle_alpha   90.00
_cell.angle_beta   90.00
_cell.angle_gamma   90.00
#
_symmetry.space_group_name_H-M   'P 1'
#
loop_
_entity.id
_entity.type
_entity.pdbx_description
1 polymer ?
#
loop_
_entity_poly.entity_id
_entity_poly.type
_entity_poly.pdbx_seq_one_letter_code
_entity_poly.pdbx_strand_id
1 'polypeptide(L)'
;MANIFTLENFNDFSERINIDDLYEKKRQNDLSKLELFKKILNRIHVRIKTTARNNTHEKFCWFVVPEVIIGVPKYDQAACIAYLMDTLKTNGFQIRYFHPNTIFISWNHWVPSYVRNEIKKKTGIQINEYGEKIQEEINEQEEEMNNQGTIQQIKNSKKYTPIQSYKPSGKLVYNEELLNKIENKIN
;
A
#
# COMPACT_ATOMS: atom_id res chain seq x y z
N MET A 1 40.91 -16.62 34.13
CA MET A 1 41.02 -17.56 35.27
C MET A 1 40.78 -18.96 34.72
N ALA A 2 41.82 -19.77 34.62
CA ALA A 2 41.69 -21.16 34.18
C ALA A 2 41.23 -22.01 35.37
N ASN A 3 40.08 -22.67 35.25
CA ASN A 3 39.57 -23.59 36.25
C ASN A 3 40.03 -25.01 35.87
N ILE A 4 40.27 -25.88 36.85
CA ILE A 4 40.75 -27.25 36.61
C ILE A 4 39.83 -28.06 35.67
N PHE A 5 38.52 -27.77 35.68
CA PHE A 5 37.51 -28.36 34.78
C PHE A 5 37.53 -27.83 33.34
N THR A 6 38.20 -26.70 33.08
CA THR A 6 38.32 -26.11 31.73
C THR A 6 39.54 -26.63 30.96
N LEU A 7 40.48 -27.30 31.64
CA LEU A 7 41.72 -27.80 31.05
C LEU A 7 41.57 -29.19 30.40
N GLU A 8 40.55 -29.96 30.77
CA GLU A 8 40.28 -31.29 30.18
C GLU A 8 39.66 -31.25 28.78
N ASN A 9 39.19 -30.08 28.33
CA ASN A 9 38.48 -29.94 27.05
C ASN A 9 39.44 -29.76 25.84
N PHE A 10 40.59 -30.45 25.86
CA PHE A 10 41.62 -30.34 24.83
C PHE A 10 41.34 -31.19 23.57
N ASN A 11 40.37 -32.10 23.64
CA ASN A 11 40.01 -32.99 22.51
C ASN A 11 39.29 -32.26 21.35
N ASP A 12 38.69 -31.09 21.60
CA ASP A 12 38.03 -30.24 20.59
C ASP A 12 38.89 -29.02 20.19
N PHE A 13 40.20 -29.08 20.40
CA PHE A 13 41.11 -27.99 20.06
C PHE A 13 41.29 -27.88 18.53
N SER A 14 40.69 -26.84 17.94
CA SER A 14 41.04 -26.36 16.60
C SER A 14 41.95 -25.13 16.70
N GLU A 15 43.06 -25.13 15.99
CA GLU A 15 44.00 -23.99 15.93
C GLU A 15 43.39 -22.74 15.26
N ARG A 16 42.35 -22.94 14.43
CA ARG A 16 41.60 -21.85 13.79
C ARG A 16 40.11 -21.99 14.13
N ILE A 17 39.54 -20.94 14.71
CA ILE A 17 38.10 -20.83 14.97
C ILE A 17 37.43 -20.04 13.85
N ASN A 18 36.29 -20.52 13.37
CA ASN A 18 35.46 -19.72 12.47
C ASN A 18 34.77 -18.62 13.28
N ILE A 19 34.97 -17.37 12.87
CA ILE A 19 34.40 -16.20 13.54
C ILE A 19 32.86 -16.20 13.40
N ASP A 20 32.33 -16.77 12.32
CA ASP A 20 30.88 -16.82 12.08
C ASP A 20 30.15 -17.75 13.06
N ASP A 21 30.80 -18.84 13.48
CA ASP A 21 30.22 -19.81 14.42
C ASP A 21 29.91 -19.16 15.78
N LEU A 22 30.67 -18.12 16.14
CA LEU A 22 30.46 -17.32 17.35
C LEU A 22 29.11 -16.57 17.33
N TYR A 23 28.55 -16.31 16.14
CA TYR A 23 27.29 -15.59 15.98
C TYR A 23 26.07 -16.50 15.86
N GLU A 24 26.24 -17.82 15.74
CA GLU A 24 25.12 -18.74 15.52
C GLU A 24 24.09 -18.70 16.65
N LYS A 25 24.56 -18.61 17.90
CA LYS A 25 23.65 -18.52 19.05
C LYS A 25 22.81 -17.26 19.02
N LYS A 26 23.39 -16.13 18.61
CA LYS A 26 22.69 -14.85 18.44
C LYS A 26 21.66 -14.96 17.31
N ARG A 27 22.07 -15.49 16.15
CA ARG A 27 21.19 -15.75 15.01
C ARG A 27 19.99 -16.59 15.43
N GLN A 28 20.21 -17.69 16.15
CA GLN A 28 19.14 -18.56 16.63
C GLN A 28 18.15 -17.82 17.54
N ASN A 29 18.66 -17.01 18.46
CA ASN A 29 17.80 -16.20 19.34
C ASN A 29 16.97 -15.18 18.55
N ASP A 30 17.56 -14.52 17.56
CA ASP A 30 16.86 -13.53 16.74
C ASP A 30 15.80 -14.17 15.84
N LEU A 31 16.07 -15.36 15.29
CA LEU A 31 15.06 -16.16 14.58
C LEU A 31 13.90 -16.54 15.50
N SER A 32 14.16 -17.01 16.72
CA SER A 32 13.12 -17.34 17.69
C SER A 32 12.28 -16.12 18.10
N LYS A 33 12.89 -14.94 18.25
CA LYS A 33 12.16 -13.68 18.49
C LYS A 33 11.22 -13.34 17.33
N LEU A 34 11.72 -13.47 16.10
CA LEU A 34 10.94 -13.19 14.90
C LEU A 34 9.74 -14.14 14.77
N GLU A 35 9.92 -15.43 15.07
CA GLU A 35 8.82 -16.40 15.13
C GLU A 35 7.77 -16.02 16.18
N LEU A 36 8.21 -15.57 17.36
CA LEU A 36 7.33 -15.10 18.42
C LEU A 36 6.48 -13.91 17.97
N PHE A 37 7.11 -12.92 17.33
CA PHE A 37 6.41 -11.74 16.80
C PHE A 37 5.37 -12.12 15.75
N LYS A 38 5.72 -13.05 14.84
CA LYS A 38 4.77 -13.61 13.86
C LYS A 38 3.58 -14.32 14.54
N LYS A 39 3.81 -15.06 15.63
CA LYS A 39 2.73 -15.71 16.40
C LYS A 39 1.76 -14.69 17.00
N ILE A 40 2.27 -13.60 17.55
CA ILE A 40 1.43 -12.52 18.11
C ILE A 40 0.67 -11.79 16.99
N LEU A 41 1.33 -11.52 15.86
CA LEU A 41 0.67 -10.94 14.68
C LEU A 41 -0.50 -11.81 14.20
N ASN A 42 -0.33 -13.12 14.17
CA ASN A 42 -1.42 -14.04 13.82
C ASN A 42 -2.61 -13.93 14.80
N ARG A 43 -2.35 -13.78 16.11
CA ARG A 43 -3.42 -13.56 17.11
C ARG A 43 -4.19 -12.28 16.84
N ILE A 44 -3.50 -11.21 16.43
CA ILE A 44 -4.13 -9.95 16.02
C ILE A 44 -5.01 -10.17 14.80
N HIS A 45 -4.51 -10.83 13.76
CA HIS A 45 -5.31 -11.13 12.56
C HIS A 45 -6.56 -11.95 12.87
N VAL A 46 -6.45 -12.95 13.75
CA VAL A 46 -7.61 -13.71 14.22
C VAL A 46 -8.60 -12.80 14.95
N ARG A 47 -8.12 -11.94 15.86
CA ARG A 47 -8.97 -10.97 16.58
C ARG A 47 -9.68 -10.00 15.65
N ILE A 48 -9.01 -9.47 14.64
CA ILE A 48 -9.60 -8.61 13.61
C ILE A 48 -10.72 -9.34 12.88
N LYS A 49 -10.45 -10.56 12.39
CA LYS A 49 -11.45 -11.40 11.69
C LYS A 49 -12.65 -11.71 12.56
N THR A 50 -12.43 -12.09 13.82
CA THR A 50 -13.52 -12.36 14.77
C THR A 50 -14.34 -11.11 15.04
N THR A 51 -13.70 -9.95 15.22
CA THR A 51 -14.40 -8.68 15.47
C THR A 51 -15.26 -8.27 14.28
N ALA A 52 -14.71 -8.33 13.06
CA ALA A 52 -15.44 -8.02 11.84
C ALA A 52 -16.63 -8.99 11.59
N ARG A 53 -16.50 -10.25 12.01
CA ARG A 53 -17.59 -11.24 11.92
C ARG A 53 -18.71 -10.96 12.93
N ASN A 54 -18.35 -10.55 14.15
CA ASN A 54 -19.32 -10.34 15.21
C ASN A 54 -20.04 -9.00 15.08
N ASN A 55 -19.33 -7.94 14.67
CA ASN A 55 -19.86 -6.58 14.56
C ASN A 55 -19.69 -6.06 13.13
N THR A 56 -20.79 -6.02 12.36
CA THR A 56 -20.75 -5.56 10.96
C THR A 56 -20.53 -4.05 10.83
N HIS A 57 -20.96 -3.27 11.83
CA HIS A 57 -20.86 -1.81 11.81
C HIS A 57 -19.52 -1.29 12.34
N GLU A 58 -18.89 -2.01 13.28
CA GLU A 58 -17.64 -1.60 13.90
C GLU A 58 -16.45 -2.12 13.09
N LYS A 59 -15.67 -1.20 12.51
CA LYS A 59 -14.51 -1.52 11.67
C LYS A 59 -13.18 -1.18 12.37
N PHE A 60 -13.12 -1.44 13.67
CA PHE A 60 -11.93 -1.24 14.50
C PHE A 60 -11.79 -2.35 15.54
N CYS A 61 -10.60 -2.51 16.10
CA CYS A 61 -10.28 -3.48 17.14
C CYS A 61 -9.21 -2.93 18.08
N TRP A 62 -9.38 -3.17 19.37
CA TRP A 62 -8.38 -2.92 20.39
C TRP A 62 -7.63 -4.22 20.69
N PHE A 63 -6.30 -4.16 20.71
CA PHE A 63 -5.47 -5.29 21.04
C PHE A 63 -4.47 -4.93 22.13
N VAL A 64 -4.48 -5.71 23.21
CA VAL A 64 -3.52 -5.59 24.31
C VAL A 64 -2.38 -6.55 24.02
N VAL A 65 -1.17 -6.01 23.87
CA VAL A 65 0.04 -6.81 23.66
C VAL A 65 0.50 -7.36 25.02
N PRO A 66 0.66 -8.69 25.17
CA PRO A 66 1.13 -9.26 26.43
C PRO A 66 2.45 -8.64 26.89
N GLU A 67 2.61 -8.40 28.18
CA GLU A 67 3.87 -7.91 28.76
C GLU A 67 4.89 -9.03 28.96
N VAL A 68 4.40 -10.26 29.18
CA VAL A 68 5.22 -11.45 29.39
C VAL A 68 4.64 -12.64 28.62
N ILE A 69 5.52 -13.55 28.19
CA ILE A 69 5.14 -14.77 27.50
C ILE A 69 5.75 -15.97 28.23
N ILE A 70 4.89 -16.87 28.68
CA ILE A 70 5.31 -18.09 29.38
C ILE A 70 6.22 -18.91 28.46
N GLY A 71 7.37 -19.32 28.98
CA GLY A 71 8.36 -20.12 28.25
C GLY A 71 9.34 -19.32 27.40
N VAL A 72 9.21 -17.99 27.31
CA VAL A 72 10.18 -17.12 26.62
C VAL A 72 10.93 -16.26 27.64
N PRO A 73 12.22 -16.54 27.91
CA PRO A 73 13.02 -15.68 28.77
C PRO A 73 13.29 -14.35 28.07
N LYS A 74 13.25 -13.24 28.83
CA LYS A 74 13.59 -11.88 28.35
C LYS A 74 12.80 -11.45 27.10
N TYR A 75 11.48 -11.53 27.17
CA TYR A 75 10.61 -11.02 26.11
C TYR A 75 10.71 -9.50 26.00
N ASP A 76 11.03 -9.01 24.80
CA ASP A 76 11.05 -7.57 24.49
C ASP A 76 9.71 -7.14 23.91
N GLN A 77 8.89 -6.55 24.76
CA GLN A 77 7.57 -6.06 24.39
C GLN A 77 7.65 -4.85 23.45
N ALA A 78 8.59 -3.93 23.69
CA ALA A 78 8.69 -2.70 22.90
C ALA A 78 9.07 -3.02 21.44
N ALA A 79 10.05 -3.90 21.24
CA ALA A 79 10.41 -4.39 19.91
C ALA A 79 9.24 -5.13 19.24
N CYS A 80 8.47 -5.91 20.00
CA CYS A 80 7.29 -6.58 19.46
C CYS A 80 6.23 -5.57 18.99
N ILE A 81 5.91 -4.56 19.81
CA ILE A 81 4.95 -3.51 19.45
C ILE A 81 5.40 -2.78 18.19
N ALA A 82 6.68 -2.39 18.11
CA ALA A 82 7.24 -1.72 16.94
C ALA A 82 7.07 -2.56 15.67
N TYR A 83 7.43 -3.86 15.72
CA TYR A 83 7.26 -4.79 14.62
C TYR A 83 5.78 -4.92 14.20
N LEU A 84 4.87 -5.07 15.16
CA LEU A 84 3.44 -5.20 14.89
C LEU A 84 2.87 -3.94 14.22
N MET A 85 3.26 -2.76 14.70
CA MET A 85 2.81 -1.50 14.11
C MET A 85 3.29 -1.33 12.68
N ASP A 86 4.56 -1.63 12.41
CA ASP A 86 5.13 -1.50 11.07
C ASP A 86 4.45 -2.46 10.09
N THR A 87 4.38 -3.75 10.45
CA THR A 87 3.76 -4.79 9.61
C THR A 87 2.27 -4.57 9.35
N LEU A 88 1.51 -4.06 10.32
CA LEU A 88 0.10 -3.76 10.11
C LEU A 88 -0.10 -2.46 9.32
N LYS A 89 0.79 -1.46 9.45
CA LYS A 89 0.78 -0.24 8.62
C LYS A 89 1.07 -0.57 7.16
N THR A 90 2.07 -1.42 6.89
CA THR A 90 2.36 -1.87 5.51
C THR A 90 1.20 -2.64 4.90
N ASN A 91 0.37 -3.30 5.72
CA ASN A 91 -0.85 -3.97 5.27
C ASN A 91 -2.03 -3.02 5.04
N GLY A 92 -1.86 -1.70 5.24
CA GLY A 92 -2.90 -0.69 4.99
C GLY A 92 -3.87 -0.45 6.15
N PHE A 93 -3.60 -0.99 7.36
CA PHE A 93 -4.39 -0.67 8.54
C PHE A 93 -4.01 0.69 9.14
N GLN A 94 -5.00 1.41 9.66
CA GLN A 94 -4.77 2.60 10.48
C GLN A 94 -4.49 2.18 11.91
N ILE A 95 -3.38 2.66 12.49
CA ILE A 95 -2.91 2.20 13.79
C ILE A 95 -2.55 3.36 14.68
N ARG A 96 -2.89 3.24 15.97
CA ARG A 96 -2.45 4.17 17.01
C ARG A 96 -2.02 3.42 18.27
N TYR A 97 -0.91 3.87 18.86
CA TYR A 97 -0.40 3.34 20.12
C TYR A 97 -1.05 4.02 21.31
N PHE A 98 -1.38 3.24 22.34
CA PHE A 98 -1.85 3.73 23.63
C PHE A 98 -1.06 3.05 24.74
N HIS A 99 -0.35 3.86 25.54
CA HIS A 99 0.44 3.38 26.67
C HIS A 99 -0.46 2.70 27.72
N PRO A 100 -0.03 1.57 28.33
CA PRO A 100 1.30 0.98 28.27
C PRO A 100 1.55 -0.08 27.19
N ASN A 101 0.52 -0.73 26.64
CA ASN A 101 0.69 -1.91 25.79
C ASN A 101 -0.47 -2.12 24.81
N THR A 102 -1.28 -1.10 24.57
CA THR A 102 -2.51 -1.21 23.79
C THR A 102 -2.32 -0.64 22.40
N ILE A 103 -2.79 -1.38 21.40
CA ILE A 103 -2.76 -0.97 20.00
C ILE A 103 -4.20 -0.86 19.51
N PHE A 104 -4.54 0.32 19.01
CA PHE A 104 -5.78 0.55 18.27
C PHE A 104 -5.55 0.25 16.80
N ILE A 105 -6.43 -0.56 16.20
CA ILE A 105 -6.36 -0.98 14.81
C ILE A 105 -7.70 -0.66 14.15
N SER A 106 -7.69 0.07 13.03
CA SER A 106 -8.87 0.44 12.26
C SER A 106 -8.70 0.12 10.79
N TRP A 107 -9.80 -0.32 10.16
CA TRP A 107 -9.93 -0.50 8.72
C TRP A 107 -11.19 0.20 8.18
N ASN A 108 -11.70 1.20 8.90
CA ASN A 108 -12.90 1.91 8.50
C ASN A 108 -12.72 2.74 7.22
N HIS A 109 -11.50 3.18 6.95
CA HIS A 109 -11.14 3.94 5.75
C HIS A 109 -11.12 3.10 4.47
N TRP A 110 -11.15 1.77 4.58
CA TRP A 110 -11.06 0.89 3.43
C TRP A 110 -12.41 0.68 2.76
N VAL A 111 -12.48 0.96 1.45
CA VAL A 111 -13.68 0.75 0.63
C VAL A 111 -13.64 -0.64 -0.01
N PRO A 112 -14.58 -1.55 0.29
CA PRO A 112 -14.60 -2.89 -0.30
C PRO A 112 -14.81 -2.88 -1.81
N SER A 113 -14.22 -3.84 -2.52
CA SER A 113 -14.32 -3.96 -3.99
C SER A 113 -15.75 -4.04 -4.52
N TYR A 114 -16.68 -4.66 -3.78
CA TYR A 114 -18.09 -4.71 -4.20
C TYR A 114 -18.73 -3.31 -4.25
N VAL A 115 -18.42 -2.44 -3.28
CA VAL A 115 -18.91 -1.05 -3.26
C VAL A 115 -18.30 -0.27 -4.42
N ARG A 116 -16.99 -0.43 -4.65
CA ARG A 116 -16.28 0.24 -5.77
C ARG A 116 -16.87 -0.13 -7.13
N ASN A 117 -17.17 -1.42 -7.33
CA ASN A 117 -17.78 -1.90 -8.57
C ASN A 117 -19.18 -1.31 -8.79
N GLU A 118 -19.99 -1.22 -7.74
CA GLU A 118 -21.32 -0.63 -7.82
C GLU A 118 -21.28 0.88 -8.09
N ILE A 119 -20.32 1.61 -7.48
CA ILE A 119 -20.14 3.03 -7.79
C ILE A 119 -19.70 3.22 -9.24
N LYS A 120 -18.76 2.40 -9.74
CA LYS A 120 -18.30 2.43 -11.12
C LYS A 120 -19.45 2.19 -12.10
N LYS A 121 -20.32 1.21 -11.85
CA LYS A 121 -21.50 0.93 -12.70
C LYS A 121 -22.48 2.11 -12.73
N LYS A 122 -22.74 2.75 -11.59
CA LYS A 122 -23.75 3.81 -11.47
C LYS A 122 -23.28 5.18 -11.95
N THR A 123 -22.01 5.50 -11.69
CA THR A 123 -21.47 6.86 -11.91
C THR A 123 -20.44 6.93 -13.03
N GLY A 124 -19.93 5.78 -13.51
CA GLY A 124 -18.84 5.72 -14.49
C GLY A 124 -17.47 6.10 -13.92
N ILE A 125 -17.39 6.49 -12.64
CA ILE A 125 -16.15 6.97 -12.02
C ILE A 125 -15.39 5.80 -11.38
N GLN A 126 -14.09 5.73 -11.61
CA GLN A 126 -13.19 4.80 -10.93
C GLN A 126 -12.69 5.42 -9.62
N ILE A 127 -12.74 4.63 -8.54
CA ILE A 127 -12.41 5.07 -7.17
C ILE A 127 -11.34 4.13 -6.60
N ASN A 128 -10.37 4.68 -5.87
CA ASN A 128 -9.29 3.93 -5.20
C ASN A 128 -9.76 3.22 -3.92
N GLU A 129 -8.87 2.53 -3.20
CA GLU A 129 -9.18 1.82 -1.96
C GLU A 129 -9.65 2.74 -0.83
N TYR A 130 -9.29 4.02 -0.90
CA TYR A 130 -9.52 5.04 0.12
C TYR A 130 -10.75 5.92 -0.15
N GLY A 131 -11.43 5.71 -1.29
CA GLY A 131 -12.63 6.47 -1.65
C GLY A 131 -12.38 7.72 -2.51
N GLU A 132 -11.16 7.94 -2.97
CA GLU A 132 -10.78 9.06 -3.82
C GLU A 132 -10.94 8.70 -5.29
N LYS A 133 -11.33 9.69 -6.12
CA LYS A 133 -11.48 9.49 -7.56
C LYS A 133 -10.10 9.37 -8.19
N ILE A 134 -9.90 8.33 -8.99
CA ILE A 134 -8.73 8.24 -9.85
C ILE A 134 -8.99 9.22 -11.00
N GLN A 135 -8.43 10.42 -10.93
CA GLN A 135 -8.27 11.24 -12.12
C GLN A 135 -7.23 10.52 -12.97
N GLU A 136 -7.66 9.98 -14.11
CA GLU A 136 -6.72 9.69 -15.18
C GLU A 136 -6.20 11.05 -15.64
N GLU A 137 -5.10 11.50 -15.05
CA GLU A 137 -4.25 12.51 -15.68
C GLU A 137 -3.83 11.88 -17.01
N ILE A 138 -4.57 12.22 -18.07
CA ILE A 138 -4.12 12.03 -19.43
C ILE A 138 -2.89 12.94 -19.53
N ASN A 139 -1.71 12.38 -19.25
CA ASN A 139 -0.46 12.99 -19.66
C ASN A 139 -0.49 13.02 -21.19
N GLU A 140 -0.97 14.12 -21.76
CA GLU A 140 -0.75 14.52 -23.15
C GLU A 140 0.71 14.94 -23.36
N GLN A 141 1.65 14.15 -22.87
CA GLN A 141 3.09 14.34 -23.05
C GLN A 141 3.74 12.98 -23.27
N GLU A 142 3.67 12.53 -24.53
CA GLU A 142 4.71 11.75 -25.26
C GLU A 142 4.07 11.10 -26.51
N GLU A 143 3.71 11.91 -27.50
CA GLU A 143 3.61 11.44 -28.89
C GLU A 143 4.33 12.43 -29.82
N GLU A 144 5.63 12.63 -29.62
CA GLU A 144 6.52 13.15 -30.67
C GLU A 144 7.86 12.43 -30.64
N MET A 145 7.91 11.26 -31.28
CA MET A 145 8.99 10.80 -32.18
C MET A 145 8.91 9.27 -32.35
N ASN A 146 8.31 8.83 -33.46
CA ASN A 146 8.85 7.77 -34.31
C ASN A 146 7.93 7.56 -35.51
N ASN A 147 8.11 8.40 -36.53
CA ASN A 147 7.63 8.12 -37.88
C ASN A 147 8.74 7.40 -38.64
N GLN A 148 8.65 6.07 -38.75
CA GLN A 148 9.13 5.30 -39.90
C GLN A 148 8.49 3.91 -39.92
N GLY A 149 7.66 3.65 -40.95
CA GLY A 149 7.39 2.29 -41.44
C GLY A 149 5.97 1.71 -41.26
N THR A 150 5.04 2.14 -42.12
CA THR A 150 4.04 1.31 -42.85
C THR A 150 3.40 0.07 -42.19
N ILE A 151 2.07 0.10 -41.96
CA ILE A 151 1.01 -0.62 -42.73
C ILE A 151 -0.37 -0.42 -42.05
N GLN A 152 -1.38 -0.22 -42.90
CA GLN A 152 -2.77 0.15 -42.65
C GLN A 152 -3.57 -0.82 -41.77
N GLN A 153 -4.31 -0.29 -40.79
CA GLN A 153 -5.62 -0.82 -40.41
C GLN A 153 -6.62 0.33 -40.16
N ILE A 154 -7.61 0.41 -41.04
CA ILE A 154 -8.76 1.31 -40.95
C ILE A 154 -9.62 0.86 -39.76
N LYS A 155 -9.60 1.62 -38.67
CA LYS A 155 -10.68 1.63 -37.67
C LYS A 155 -11.20 3.05 -37.58
N ASN A 156 -12.39 3.27 -38.12
CA ASN A 156 -13.18 4.49 -37.95
C ASN A 156 -13.52 4.67 -36.46
N SER A 157 -12.61 5.22 -35.66
CA SER A 157 -12.96 5.84 -34.38
C SER A 157 -13.38 7.28 -34.67
N LYS A 158 -14.68 7.56 -34.53
CA LYS A 158 -15.16 8.95 -34.54
C LYS A 158 -14.53 9.65 -33.32
N LYS A 159 -13.53 10.50 -33.57
CA LYS A 159 -12.91 11.35 -32.55
C LYS A 159 -13.96 12.41 -32.17
N TYR A 160 -14.55 12.28 -30.98
CA TYR A 160 -15.50 13.27 -30.47
C TYR A 160 -14.71 14.48 -29.96
N THR A 161 -14.93 15.64 -30.56
CA THR A 161 -14.40 16.90 -30.05
C THR A 161 -15.34 17.47 -29.00
N PRO A 162 -14.82 18.12 -27.93
CA PRO A 162 -15.65 18.83 -26.96
C PRO A 162 -16.58 19.84 -27.66
N ILE A 163 -17.83 19.93 -27.24
CA ILE A 163 -18.88 20.76 -27.87
C ILE A 163 -18.42 22.23 -28.02
N GLN A 164 -17.67 22.74 -27.04
CA GLN A 164 -17.09 24.09 -27.05
C GLN A 164 -16.13 24.36 -28.22
N SER A 165 -15.50 23.32 -28.77
CA SER A 165 -14.49 23.42 -29.84
C SER A 165 -15.05 23.13 -31.25
N TYR A 166 -16.35 22.82 -31.35
CA TYR A 166 -16.98 22.52 -32.62
C TYR A 166 -17.14 23.79 -33.47
N LYS A 167 -16.29 23.92 -34.50
CA LYS A 167 -16.48 24.89 -35.58
C LYS A 167 -17.13 24.18 -36.77
N PRO A 168 -18.40 24.46 -37.12
CA PRO A 168 -19.06 23.80 -38.25
C PRO A 168 -18.33 24.17 -39.54
N SER A 169 -17.69 23.21 -40.19
CA SER A 169 -17.13 23.36 -41.54
C SER A 169 -18.24 23.21 -42.59
N GLY A 170 -19.30 24.00 -42.45
CA GLY A 170 -20.37 24.14 -43.42
C GLY A 170 -20.23 25.51 -44.07
N LYS A 171 -20.03 25.54 -45.38
CA LYS A 171 -19.94 26.75 -46.20
C LYS A 171 -21.30 27.46 -46.22
N LEU A 172 -21.65 28.15 -45.13
CA LEU A 172 -22.72 29.14 -44.93
C LEU A 172 -23.08 29.16 -43.43
N VAL A 173 -22.50 30.07 -42.64
CA VAL A 173 -23.17 30.87 -41.59
C VAL A 173 -22.19 31.99 -41.20
N TYR A 174 -22.69 33.22 -41.15
CA TYR A 174 -22.01 34.45 -40.73
C TYR A 174 -21.03 34.23 -39.57
N ASN A 175 -19.72 34.28 -39.86
CA ASN A 175 -18.68 34.41 -38.85
C ASN A 175 -18.64 35.89 -38.43
N GLU A 176 -18.56 36.18 -37.13
CA GLU A 176 -18.39 37.54 -36.61
C GLU A 176 -17.18 38.25 -37.23
N GLU A 177 -16.13 37.51 -37.61
CA GLU A 177 -14.99 38.08 -38.33
C GLU A 177 -15.35 38.65 -39.72
N LEU A 178 -16.34 38.08 -40.41
CA LEU A 178 -16.83 38.63 -41.68
C LEU A 178 -17.68 39.88 -41.48
N LEU A 179 -18.47 39.93 -40.42
CA LEU A 179 -19.28 41.11 -40.05
C LEU A 179 -18.38 42.28 -39.64
N ASN A 180 -17.37 42.02 -38.82
CA ASN A 180 -16.38 43.04 -38.40
C ASN A 180 -15.57 43.57 -39.60
N LYS A 181 -15.31 42.73 -40.60
CA LYS A 181 -14.62 43.15 -41.83
C LYS A 181 -15.49 44.01 -42.75
N ILE A 182 -16.82 43.86 -42.68
CA ILE A 182 -17.78 44.70 -43.41
C ILE A 182 -17.97 46.03 -42.68
N GLU A 183 -18.06 46.01 -41.34
CA GLU A 183 -18.18 47.22 -40.51
C GLU A 183 -16.99 48.16 -40.70
N ASN A 184 -15.77 47.63 -40.68
CA ASN A 184 -14.54 48.40 -40.93
C ASN A 184 -14.40 48.94 -42.36
N LYS A 185 -15.29 48.54 -43.29
CA LYS A 185 -15.30 49.04 -44.67
C LYS A 185 -16.41 50.07 -44.92
N ILE A 186 -17.34 50.23 -43.98
CA ILE A 186 -18.48 51.14 -44.07
C ILE A 186 -18.22 52.43 -43.25
N ASN A 187 -17.20 52.46 -42.39
CA ASN A 187 -16.65 53.68 -41.80
C ASN A 187 -15.45 54.22 -42.59
#